data_AF-A0A925PMU8-F1
#
_entry.id   AF-A0A925PMU8-F1
#
_cell.length_a   1.000
_cell.length_b   1.000
_cell.length_c   1.000
_cell.angle_alpha   90.00
_cell.angle_beta   90.00
_cell.angle_gamma   90.00
#
_symmetry.space_group_name_H-M   'P 1'
#
loop_
_entity.id
_entity.type
_entity.pdbx_description
1 polymer ?
#
loop_
_entity_poly.entity_id
_entity_poly.type
_entity_poly.pdbx_seq_one_letter_code
_entity_poly.pdbx_strand_id
1 'polypeptide(L)' 'MYPRPMETKARRRAIPVRIGGVTIGGTAPIVVQSMTNTDTADIKATAEQVAALARAGSELVRITVDRAEAAAAVP' A
#
# COMPACT_ATOMS: atom_id res chain seq x y z
N MET A 1 -20.34 -24.87 1.59
CA MET A 1 -20.79 -23.45 1.66
C MET A 1 -20.13 -22.71 0.51
N TYR A 2 -20.85 -22.46 -0.58
CA TYR A 2 -20.34 -21.63 -1.69
C TYR A 2 -20.25 -20.17 -1.23
N PRO A 3 -19.24 -19.39 -1.66
CA PRO A 3 -19.23 -17.96 -1.38
C PRO A 3 -20.50 -17.34 -1.97
N ARG A 4 -21.16 -16.47 -1.18
CA ARG A 4 -22.27 -15.66 -1.71
C ARG A 4 -21.75 -14.84 -2.91
N PRO A 5 -22.55 -14.66 -3.98
CA PRO A 5 -22.21 -13.74 -5.05
C PRO A 5 -21.80 -12.41 -4.45
N MET A 6 -20.62 -11.89 -4.84
CA MET A 6 -20.17 -10.59 -4.38
C MET A 6 -21.13 -9.51 -4.92
N GLU A 7 -22.04 -9.06 -4.07
CA GLU A 7 -22.89 -7.92 -4.38
C GLU A 7 -22.00 -6.67 -4.55
N THR A 8 -21.89 -6.18 -5.78
CA THR A 8 -21.10 -4.99 -6.12
C THR A 8 -21.83 -3.74 -5.63
N LYS A 9 -21.60 -3.39 -4.36
CA LYS A 9 -22.11 -2.15 -3.78
C LYS A 9 -21.37 -0.94 -4.37
N ALA A 10 -22.12 0.11 -4.72
CA ALA A 10 -21.53 1.37 -5.14
C ALA A 10 -20.57 1.93 -4.08
N ARG A 11 -19.39 2.43 -4.51
CA ARG A 11 -18.38 2.98 -3.60
C ARG A 11 -18.97 4.15 -2.81
N ARG A 12 -18.72 4.18 -1.50
CA ARG A 12 -19.12 5.28 -0.62
C ARG A 12 -18.49 6.61 -1.08
N ARG A 13 -19.28 7.70 -1.08
CA ARG A 13 -18.77 9.07 -1.27
C ARG A 13 -17.75 9.42 -0.18
N ALA A 14 -16.55 9.81 -0.60
CA ALA A 14 -15.45 10.18 0.29
C ALA A 14 -14.72 11.40 -0.27
N ILE A 15 -14.07 12.18 0.60
CA ILE A 15 -13.18 13.28 0.20
C ILE A 15 -11.96 12.66 -0.50
N PRO A 16 -11.59 13.10 -1.71
CA PRO A 16 -10.38 12.62 -2.37
C PRO A 16 -9.12 13.14 -1.64
N VAL A 17 -8.16 12.26 -1.42
CA VAL A 17 -6.88 12.54 -0.77
C VAL A 17 -5.75 12.12 -1.70
N ARG A 18 -4.74 13.00 -1.84
CA ARG A 18 -3.55 12.73 -2.65
C ARG A 18 -2.42 12.20 -1.78
N ILE A 19 -1.84 11.07 -2.17
CA ILE A 19 -0.66 10.45 -1.55
C ILE A 19 0.40 10.34 -2.63
N GLY A 20 1.37 11.26 -2.62
CA GLY A 20 2.33 11.40 -3.72
C GLY A 20 1.65 11.62 -5.07
N GLY A 21 1.85 10.68 -6.01
CA GLY A 21 1.22 10.69 -7.34
C GLY A 21 -0.18 10.06 -7.41
N VAL A 22 -0.67 9.44 -6.33
CA VAL A 22 -1.91 8.63 -6.32
C VAL A 22 -3.05 9.39 -5.63
N THR A 23 -4.27 9.27 -6.14
CA THR A 23 -5.48 9.83 -5.49
C THR A 23 -6.38 8.71 -4.97
N ILE A 24 -6.73 8.74 -3.69
CA ILE A 24 -7.64 7.80 -3.03
C ILE A 24 -8.93 8.52 -2.64
N GLY A 25 -10.08 7.88 -2.83
CA GLY A 25 -11.40 8.44 -2.52
C GLY A 25 -12.02 9.19 -3.69
N GLY A 26 -13.17 9.85 -3.44
CA GLY A 26 -13.95 10.51 -4.48
C GLY A 26 -14.37 9.57 -5.60
N THR A 27 -14.13 10.00 -6.84
CA THR A 27 -14.39 9.25 -8.08
C THR A 27 -13.16 8.50 -8.61
N ALA A 28 -12.00 8.59 -7.94
CA ALA A 28 -10.79 7.89 -8.36
C ALA A 28 -10.96 6.36 -8.23
N PRO A 29 -10.28 5.54 -9.04
CA PRO A 29 -10.32 4.08 -8.93
C PRO A 29 -9.97 3.56 -7.53
N ILE A 30 -10.28 2.29 -7.27
CA ILE A 30 -9.78 1.59 -6.07
C ILE A 30 -8.31 1.30 -6.27
N VAL A 31 -7.49 1.77 -5.34
CA VAL A 31 -6.03 1.64 -5.38
C VAL A 31 -5.61 0.34 -4.71
N VAL A 32 -4.73 -0.43 -5.34
CA VAL A 32 -4.12 -1.63 -4.79
C VAL A 32 -2.94 -1.24 -3.91
N GLN A 33 -2.98 -1.67 -2.65
CA GLN A 33 -1.90 -1.42 -1.70
C GLN A 33 -1.27 -2.74 -1.23
N SER A 34 -0.02 -2.67 -0.81
CA SER A 34 0.69 -3.79 -0.19
C SER A 34 1.55 -3.32 0.97
N MET A 35 2.14 -4.27 1.70
CA MET A 35 3.05 -3.99 2.81
C MET A 35 4.25 -4.92 2.72
N THR A 36 5.43 -4.41 3.01
CA THR A 36 6.64 -5.24 3.13
C THR A 36 6.54 -6.13 4.37
N ASN A 37 7.33 -7.21 4.37
CA ASN A 37 7.50 -8.09 5.54
C ASN A 37 8.98 -8.29 5.91
N THR A 38 9.86 -7.52 5.30
CA THR A 38 11.27 -7.38 5.63
C THR A 38 11.45 -6.52 6.87
N ASP A 39 12.57 -6.71 7.56
CA ASP A 39 12.98 -5.77 8.61
C ASP A 39 13.31 -4.43 7.96
N THR A 40 12.59 -3.37 8.34
CA THR A 40 12.74 -2.05 7.69
C THR A 40 14.11 -1.43 7.94
N ALA A 41 14.83 -1.85 8.99
CA ALA A 41 16.24 -1.48 9.18
C ALA A 41 17.18 -2.09 8.11
N ASP A 42 16.78 -3.19 7.46
CA ASP A 42 17.46 -3.69 6.27
C ASP A 42 16.97 -2.93 5.03
N ILE A 43 17.68 -1.83 4.75
CA ILE A 43 17.39 -0.92 3.65
C ILE A 43 17.34 -1.66 2.31
N LYS A 44 18.29 -2.57 2.07
CA LYS A 44 18.43 -3.25 0.78
C LYS A 44 17.28 -4.23 0.57
N ALA A 45 17.02 -5.10 1.54
CA ALA A 45 15.92 -6.07 1.45
C ALA A 45 14.56 -5.35 1.31
N THR A 46 14.36 -4.27 2.07
CA THR A 46 13.14 -3.47 2.00
C THR A 46 12.97 -2.82 0.63
N ALA A 47 14.00 -2.18 0.08
CA ALA A 47 13.95 -1.55 -1.24
C ALA A 47 13.70 -2.56 -2.36
N GLU A 48 14.36 -3.71 -2.32
CA GLU A 48 14.16 -4.80 -3.30
C GLU A 48 12.72 -5.32 -3.27
N GLN A 49 12.16 -5.50 -2.07
CA GLN A 49 10.77 -5.94 -1.91
C GLN A 49 9.77 -4.88 -2.37
N VAL A 50 9.98 -3.60 -2.03
CA VAL A 50 9.15 -2.48 -2.52
C VAL A 50 9.11 -2.49 -4.04
N ALA A 51 10.27 -2.64 -4.68
CA ALA A 51 10.36 -2.69 -6.15
C ALA A 51 9.66 -3.93 -6.73
N ALA A 52 9.73 -5.09 -6.05
CA ALA A 52 9.02 -6.29 -6.46
C ALA A 52 7.49 -6.13 -6.35
N LEU A 53 7.00 -5.55 -5.26
CA LEU A 53 5.57 -5.26 -5.06
C LEU A 53 5.06 -4.27 -6.10
N ALA A 54 5.82 -3.21 -6.41
CA ALA A 54 5.47 -2.26 -7.47
C ALA A 54 5.39 -2.95 -8.84
N ARG A 55 6.36 -3.80 -9.19
CA ARG A 55 6.33 -4.59 -10.44
C ARG A 55 5.15 -5.57 -10.50
N ALA A 56 4.69 -6.06 -9.35
CA ALA A 56 3.51 -6.92 -9.24
C ALA A 56 2.18 -6.14 -9.33
N GLY A 57 2.22 -4.80 -9.44
CA GLY A 57 1.04 -3.95 -9.59
C GLY A 57 0.59 -3.26 -8.32
N SER A 58 1.39 -3.26 -7.25
CA SER A 58 1.11 -2.44 -6.07
C SER A 58 1.27 -0.96 -6.40
N GLU A 59 0.22 -0.17 -6.19
CA GLU A 59 0.24 1.27 -6.43
C GLU A 59 0.75 2.04 -5.21
N LEU A 60 0.66 1.44 -4.01
CA LEU A 60 1.20 1.99 -2.76
C LEU A 60 1.76 0.86 -1.89
N VAL A 61 3.01 1.01 -1.44
CA VAL A 61 3.67 0.06 -0.54
C VAL A 61 3.86 0.71 0.83
N ARG A 62 3.48 -0.02 1.88
CA ARG A 62 3.70 0.35 3.28
C ARG A 62 4.90 -0.41 3.83
N ILE A 63 5.59 0.20 4.80
CA ILE A 63 6.68 -0.40 5.58
C ILE A 63 6.39 -0.22 7.08
N THR A 64 6.94 -1.08 7.93
CA THR A 64 6.80 -0.97 9.39
C THR A 64 7.82 0.03 9.92
N VAL A 65 7.41 0.90 10.83
CA VAL A 65 8.33 1.74 11.61
C VAL A 65 7.96 1.58 13.08
N ASP A 66 8.64 0.68 13.77
CA ASP A 66 8.36 0.25 15.14
C ASP A 66 9.46 0.58 16.15
N ARG A 67 10.66 0.95 15.66
CA ARG A 67 11.84 1.28 16.46
C ARG A 67 12.73 2.31 15.77
N ALA A 68 13.68 2.88 16.52
CA ALA A 68 14.53 3.98 16.06
C ALA A 68 15.36 3.61 14.82
N GLU A 69 15.86 2.38 14.71
CA GLU A 69 16.67 1.98 13.55
C GLU A 69 15.82 1.83 12.29
N ALA A 70 14.57 1.34 12.42
CA ALA A 70 13.62 1.30 11.31
C ALA A 70 13.26 2.73 10.85
N ALA A 71 13.07 3.66 11.79
CA ALA A 71 12.82 5.06 11.48
C ALA A 71 14.03 5.71 10.78
N ALA A 72 15.26 5.43 11.24
CA ALA A 72 16.49 5.96 10.66
C ALA A 72 16.77 5.46 9.23
N ALA A 73 16.20 4.31 8.86
CA ALA A 73 16.27 3.77 7.50
C ALA A 73 15.32 4.45 6.50
N VAL A 74 14.41 5.31 6.98
CA VAL A 74 13.45 6.07 6.17
C VAL A 74 13.85 7.56 6.18
N PRO A 75 14.15 8.17 5.02
CA PRO A 75 14.59 9.56 4.94
C PRO A 75 13.47 10.59 5.16
#